data_AF-A0A8I2AEI1-F1
#
_entry.id   AF-A0A8I2AEI1-F1
#
_cell.length_a   1.000
_cell.length_b   1.000
_cell.length_c   1.000
_cell.angle_alpha   90.00
_cell.angle_beta   90.00
_cell.angle_gamma   90.00
#
_symmetry.space_group_name_H-M   'P 1'
#
loop_
_entity.id
_entity.type
_entity.pdbx_description
1 polymer ?
#
loop_
_entity_poly.entity_id
_entity_poly.type
_entity_poly.pdbx_seq_one_letter_code
_entity_poly.pdbx_strand_id
1 'polypeptide(L)'
;MSLSFNPNAFDNLIVVGDRVLIKPKNPDERTKAGLLLPPGVQEKQKAHSGYVVKVGPGYPIPTIGELDEPWKKSRENARYFPLQAQVGDLAVYLHENSIEVEFNNEKYVVVSFSSILLLFRDEGLLE
;
A
#
# COMPACT_ATOMS: atom_id res chain seq x y z
N MET A 1 -3.21 8.19 -14.54
CA MET A 1 -3.96 7.24 -15.38
C MET A 1 -5.27 6.97 -14.66
N SER A 2 -6.42 7.32 -15.25
CA SER A 2 -7.73 7.14 -14.61
C SER A 2 -8.32 5.78 -14.97
N LEU A 3 -8.75 5.01 -13.97
CA LEU A 3 -9.42 3.73 -14.14
C LEU A 3 -10.86 3.85 -13.62
N SER A 4 -11.84 3.92 -14.52
CA SER A 4 -13.26 3.93 -14.16
C SER A 4 -13.82 2.51 -14.15
N PHE A 5 -13.83 1.88 -12.97
CA PHE A 5 -14.52 0.60 -12.76
C PHE A 5 -15.71 0.80 -11.80
N ASN A 6 -16.78 0.02 -11.98
CA ASN A 6 -18.02 0.10 -11.20
C ASN A 6 -17.80 0.07 -9.67
N PRO A 7 -18.70 0.68 -8.87
CA PRO A 7 -18.48 0.96 -7.44
C PRO A 7 -18.24 -0.25 -6.53
N ASN A 8 -18.61 -1.47 -6.94
CA ASN A 8 -18.28 -2.72 -6.22
C ASN A 8 -16.89 -3.29 -6.55
N ALA A 9 -16.05 -2.56 -7.30
CA ALA A 9 -14.75 -3.05 -7.75
C ALA A 9 -13.61 -2.89 -6.71
N PHE A 10 -13.85 -2.25 -5.57
CA PHE A 10 -12.82 -2.13 -4.52
C PHE A 10 -12.34 -3.49 -4.02
N ASP A 11 -13.27 -4.44 -3.80
CA ASP A 11 -12.95 -5.81 -3.41
C ASP A 11 -12.17 -6.56 -4.49
N ASN A 12 -12.40 -6.23 -5.76
CA ASN A 12 -11.73 -6.84 -6.91
C ASN A 12 -10.31 -6.28 -7.16
N LEU A 13 -9.89 -5.23 -6.46
CA LEU A 13 -8.52 -4.73 -6.56
C LEU A 13 -7.55 -5.71 -5.91
N ILE A 14 -6.66 -6.29 -6.71
CA ILE A 14 -5.59 -7.18 -6.23
C ILE A 14 -4.27 -6.42 -6.30
N VAL A 15 -3.63 -6.24 -5.16
CA VAL A 15 -2.28 -5.68 -5.08
C VAL A 15 -1.28 -6.81 -5.31
N VAL A 16 -0.36 -6.62 -6.25
CA VAL A 16 0.56 -7.67 -6.70
C VAL A 16 1.93 -7.52 -6.05
N GLY A 17 2.51 -8.64 -5.61
CA GLY A 17 3.86 -8.70 -5.04
C GLY A 17 3.97 -8.04 -3.67
N ASP A 18 5.06 -7.30 -3.47
CA ASP A 18 5.38 -6.58 -2.23
C ASP A 18 4.79 -5.15 -2.21
N ARG A 19 3.77 -4.88 -3.02
CA ARG A 19 3.18 -3.55 -3.11
C ARG A 19 2.11 -3.33 -2.06
N VAL A 20 1.88 -2.08 -1.74
CA VAL A 20 0.85 -1.64 -0.80
C VAL A 20 0.09 -0.48 -1.44
N LEU A 21 -1.24 -0.55 -1.38
CA LEU A 21 -2.14 0.52 -1.80
C LEU A 21 -2.46 1.39 -0.59
N ILE A 22 -2.14 2.67 -0.69
CA ILE A 22 -2.27 3.65 0.38
C ILE A 22 -3.21 4.76 -0.09
N LYS A 23 -4.12 5.20 0.77
CA LYS A 23 -4.90 6.43 0.61
C LYS A 23 -4.13 7.57 1.27
N PRO A 24 -3.54 8.51 0.51
CA PRO A 24 -2.79 9.62 1.09
C PRO A 24 -3.64 10.38 2.09
N LYS A 25 -3.06 10.73 3.24
CA LYS A 25 -3.68 11.66 4.16
C LYS A 25 -3.43 13.06 3.60
N ASN A 26 -4.48 13.84 3.37
CA ASN A 26 -4.32 15.22 2.94
C ASN A 26 -3.46 15.96 3.97
N PRO A 27 -2.31 16.55 3.56
CA PRO A 27 -1.51 17.37 4.45
C PRO A 27 -2.30 18.62 4.84
N ASP A 28 -2.22 19.00 6.12
CA ASP A 28 -2.88 20.21 6.62
C ASP A 28 -2.34 21.43 5.86
N GLU A 29 -3.24 22.25 5.29
CA GLU A 29 -2.87 23.51 4.60
C GLU A 29 -2.28 24.55 5.56
N ARG A 30 -2.48 24.35 6.87
CA ARG A 30 -2.01 25.22 7.93
C ARG A 30 -1.00 24.49 8.81
N THR A 31 0.11 25.15 9.10
CA THR A 31 1.07 24.69 10.11
C THR A 31 0.46 24.75 11.52
N LYS A 32 1.07 24.07 12.49
CA LYS A 32 0.65 24.14 13.92
C LYS A 32 0.62 25.58 14.48
N ALA A 33 1.37 26.51 13.86
CA ALA A 33 1.39 27.93 14.21
C ALA A 33 0.31 28.77 13.48
N GLY A 34 -0.56 28.14 12.68
CA GLY A 34 -1.63 28.81 11.93
C GLY A 34 -1.20 29.45 10.60
N LEU A 35 0.06 29.28 10.18
CA LEU A 35 0.54 29.82 8.90
C LEU A 35 0.04 28.96 7.73
N LEU A 36 -0.47 29.62 6.69
CA LEU A 36 -0.85 28.98 5.43
C LEU A 36 0.40 28.59 4.64
N LEU A 37 0.46 27.34 4.18
CA LEU A 37 1.56 26.87 3.36
C LEU A 37 1.36 27.32 1.89
N PRO A 38 2.43 27.79 1.21
CA PRO A 38 2.35 28.05 -0.22
C PRO A 38 2.06 26.77 -1.02
N PRO A 39 1.34 26.88 -2.16
CA PRO A 39 1.11 25.74 -3.03
C PRO A 39 2.46 25.20 -3.54
N GLY A 40 2.63 23.88 -3.50
CA GLY A 40 3.85 23.19 -3.96
C GLY A 40 4.93 22.94 -2.89
N VAL A 41 4.76 23.42 -1.64
CA VAL A 41 5.65 23.00 -0.52
C VAL A 41 5.39 21.54 -0.13
N GLN A 42 4.14 21.11 -0.22
CA GLN A 42 3.71 19.75 0.13
C GLN A 42 4.29 18.71 -0.85
N GLU A 43 4.24 19.00 -2.15
CA GLU A 43 4.77 18.12 -3.21
C GLU A 43 6.31 18.00 -3.18
N LYS A 44 7.00 18.97 -2.57
CA LYS A 44 8.45 18.92 -2.32
C LYS A 44 8.84 18.08 -1.12
N GLN A 45 7.88 17.61 -0.32
CA GLN A 45 8.20 16.74 0.81
C GLN A 45 8.58 15.36 0.30
N LYS A 46 9.76 14.89 0.71
CA LYS A 46 10.26 13.57 0.29
C LYS A 46 9.41 12.42 0.84
N ALA A 47 8.80 12.63 2.02
CA ALA A 47 8.03 11.63 2.72
C ALA A 47 6.59 12.11 2.94
N HIS A 48 5.63 11.27 2.60
CA HIS A 48 4.20 11.49 2.77
C HIS A 48 3.64 10.47 3.77
N SER A 49 2.42 10.72 4.24
CA SER A 49 1.70 9.81 5.13
C SER A 49 0.33 9.47 4.57
N GLY A 50 -0.18 8.28 4.88
CA GLY A 50 -1.48 7.82 4.42
C GLY A 50 -1.90 6.51 5.07
N TYR A 51 -3.15 6.11 4.87
CA TYR A 51 -3.70 4.88 5.43
C TYR A 51 -3.60 3.73 4.43
N VAL A 52 -3.17 2.57 4.90
CA VAL A 52 -3.08 1.34 4.09
C VAL A 52 -4.48 0.81 3.83
N VAL A 53 -4.82 0.67 2.55
CA VAL A 53 -6.13 0.19 2.09
C VAL A 53 -6.05 -1.28 1.69
N LYS A 54 -4.99 -1.67 0.99
CA LYS A 54 -4.74 -3.06 0.59
C LYS A 54 -3.26 -3.38 0.60
N VAL A 55 -2.94 -4.64 0.88
CA VAL A 55 -1.57 -5.16 0.91
C VAL A 55 -1.44 -6.29 -0.10
N GLY A 56 -0.30 -6.35 -0.77
CA GLY A 56 0.04 -7.46 -1.64
C GLY A 56 0.42 -8.72 -0.85
N PRO A 57 0.54 -9.87 -1.52
CA PRO A 57 0.90 -11.14 -0.89
C PRO A 57 2.32 -11.16 -0.30
N GLY A 58 3.18 -10.22 -0.70
CA GLY A 58 4.56 -10.11 -0.23
C GLY A 58 5.56 -10.78 -1.17
N TYR A 59 6.65 -11.32 -0.60
CA TYR A 59 7.77 -11.83 -1.38
C TYR A 59 7.60 -13.32 -1.72
N PRO A 60 7.73 -13.73 -2.99
CA PRO A 60 7.64 -15.14 -3.35
C PRO A 60 8.83 -15.89 -2.75
N ILE A 61 8.55 -16.97 -2.03
CA ILE A 61 9.56 -17.89 -1.53
C ILE A 61 9.75 -18.96 -2.61
N PRO A 62 10.96 -19.08 -3.19
CA PRO A 62 11.25 -20.18 -4.10
C PRO A 62 11.15 -21.48 -3.31
N THR A 63 10.21 -22.35 -3.69
CA THR A 63 10.12 -23.69 -3.08
C THR A 63 11.24 -24.52 -3.68
N ILE A 64 12.38 -24.61 -2.99
CA ILE A 64 13.44 -25.54 -3.36
C ILE A 64 13.02 -26.93 -2.88
N GLY A 65 12.44 -27.70 -3.79
CA GLY A 65 12.17 -29.13 -3.62
C GLY A 65 10.82 -29.46 -2.97
N GLU A 66 9.86 -29.82 -3.80
CA GLU A 66 9.24 -31.14 -3.57
C GLU A 66 9.95 -32.06 -4.57
N LEU A 67 10.68 -33.07 -4.08
CA LEU A 67 10.99 -34.22 -4.94
C LEU A 67 9.65 -34.69 -5.50
N ASP A 68 9.54 -34.69 -6.83
CA ASP A 68 8.36 -35.12 -7.58
C ASP A 68 7.93 -36.53 -7.13
N GLU A 69 6.96 -36.60 -6.21
CA GLU A 69 6.13 -37.78 -6.05
C GLU A 69 5.06 -37.72 -7.15
N PRO A 70 5.09 -38.61 -8.18
CA PRO A 70 4.25 -38.49 -9.38
C PRO A 70 2.73 -38.51 -9.13
N TRP A 71 2.30 -38.86 -7.91
CA TRP A 71 0.90 -38.91 -7.49
C TRP A 71 0.41 -37.65 -6.78
N LYS A 72 1.31 -36.75 -6.33
CA LYS A 72 0.90 -35.46 -5.80
C LYS A 72 0.53 -34.56 -6.98
N LYS A 73 -0.76 -34.32 -7.17
CA LYS A 73 -1.24 -33.17 -7.95
C LYS A 73 -0.82 -31.90 -7.22
N SER A 74 0.43 -31.49 -7.41
CA SER A 74 0.97 -30.28 -6.82
C SER A 74 0.21 -29.11 -7.44
N ARG A 75 -0.82 -28.62 -6.74
CA ARG A 75 -1.23 -27.24 -6.90
C ARG A 75 -0.05 -26.46 -6.35
N GLU A 76 0.89 -26.08 -7.22
CA GLU A 76 2.00 -25.18 -6.90
C GLU A 76 1.42 -23.83 -6.49
N ASN A 77 0.88 -23.76 -5.28
CA ASN A 77 0.55 -22.50 -4.67
C ASN A 77 1.89 -21.87 -4.32
N ALA A 78 2.29 -20.86 -5.10
CA ALA A 78 3.45 -20.05 -4.78
C ALA A 78 3.34 -19.61 -3.32
N ARG A 79 4.31 -20.00 -2.49
CA ARG A 79 4.36 -19.58 -1.09
C ARG A 79 4.90 -18.15 -1.07
N TYR A 80 4.25 -17.29 -0.31
CA TYR A 80 4.69 -15.91 -0.13
C TYR A 80 5.06 -15.67 1.33
N PHE A 81 6.12 -14.89 1.54
CA PHE A 81 6.41 -14.28 2.83
C PHE A 81 5.56 -13.01 2.95
N PRO A 82 4.61 -12.95 3.90
CA PRO A 82 3.67 -11.86 3.99
C PRO A 82 4.34 -10.53 4.36
N LEU A 83 3.71 -9.42 3.99
CA LEU A 83 4.15 -8.08 4.38
C LEU A 83 3.83 -7.81 5.86
N GLN A 84 4.63 -6.95 6.50
CA GLN A 84 4.36 -6.47 7.86
C GLN A 84 3.18 -5.50 7.92
N ALA A 85 2.92 -4.79 6.81
CA ALA A 85 1.81 -3.87 6.66
C ALA A 85 0.48 -4.63 6.72
N GLN A 86 -0.49 -4.05 7.41
CA GLN A 86 -1.86 -4.53 7.49
C GLN A 86 -2.82 -3.43 7.01
N VAL A 87 -4.01 -3.86 6.60
CA VAL A 87 -5.09 -2.93 6.24
C VAL A 87 -5.45 -2.10 7.47
N GLY A 88 -5.52 -0.78 7.30
CA GLY A 88 -5.78 0.17 8.38
C GLY A 88 -4.54 0.80 9.00
N ASP A 89 -3.34 0.27 8.77
CA ASP A 89 -2.10 0.88 9.28
C ASP A 89 -1.90 2.31 8.71
N LEU A 90 -1.41 3.23 9.52
CA LEU A 90 -0.91 4.53 9.05
C LEU A 90 0.54 4.38 8.59
N ALA A 91 0.78 4.51 7.29
CA ALA A 91 2.09 4.39 6.68
C ALA A 91 2.73 5.75 6.42
N VAL A 92 4.02 5.87 6.71
CA VAL A 92 4.90 6.95 6.22
C VAL A 92 5.78 6.38 5.12
N TYR A 93 5.78 6.98 3.94
CA TYR A 93 6.43 6.45 2.75
C TYR A 93 7.08 7.55 1.90
N LEU A 94 8.04 7.16 1.06
CA LEU A 94 8.69 8.06 0.12
C LEU A 94 7.81 8.35 -1.10
N HIS A 95 7.60 9.63 -1.42
CA HIS A 95 6.75 10.03 -2.56
C HIS A 95 7.40 9.72 -3.92
N GLU A 96 8.72 9.87 -4.04
CA GLU A 96 9.46 9.66 -5.30
C GLU A 96 9.30 8.24 -5.88
N ASN A 97 9.04 7.24 -5.02
CA ASN A 97 8.86 5.84 -5.40
C ASN A 97 7.39 5.41 -5.41
N SER A 98 6.46 6.37 -5.38
CA SER A 98 5.02 6.12 -5.35
C SER A 98 4.40 6.33 -6.73
N ILE A 99 3.45 5.47 -7.09
CA ILE A 99 2.68 5.57 -8.33
C ILE A 99 1.27 6.03 -7.98
N GLU A 100 0.85 7.18 -8.50
CA GLU A 100 -0.51 7.69 -8.31
C GLU A 100 -1.51 6.95 -9.20
N VAL A 101 -2.59 6.48 -8.57
CA VAL A 101 -3.71 5.81 -9.22
C VAL A 101 -4.99 6.48 -8.77
N GLU A 102 -5.85 6.82 -9.72
CA GLU A 102 -7.16 7.39 -9.43
C GLU A 102 -8.24 6.35 -9.66
N PHE A 103 -9.09 6.16 -8.65
CA PHE A 103 -10.18 5.19 -8.65
C PHE A 103 -11.43 5.83 -8.04
N ASN A 104 -12.56 5.78 -8.75
CA ASN A 104 -13.82 6.40 -8.33
C ASN A 104 -13.68 7.87 -7.91
N ASN A 105 -12.89 8.65 -8.66
CA ASN A 105 -12.57 10.06 -8.37
C ASN A 105 -11.85 10.27 -7.03
N GLU A 106 -11.33 9.21 -6.42
CA GLU A 106 -10.45 9.29 -5.25
C GLU A 106 -9.01 8.94 -5.65
N LYS A 107 -8.06 9.66 -5.06
CA LYS A 107 -6.64 9.46 -5.29
C LYS A 107 -6.07 8.42 -4.34
N TYR A 108 -5.32 7.49 -4.90
CA TYR A 108 -4.56 6.47 -4.20
C TYR A 108 -3.12 6.48 -4.67
N VAL A 109 -2.24 5.90 -3.88
CA VAL A 109 -0.85 5.67 -4.26
C VAL A 109 -0.49 4.21 -4.05
N VAL A 110 0.20 3.65 -5.02
CA VAL A 110 0.80 2.32 -4.93
C VAL A 110 2.28 2.51 -4.62
N VAL A 111 2.73 1.87 -3.55
CA VAL A 111 4.10 1.98 -3.03
C VAL A 111 4.68 0.59 -2.83
N SER A 112 5.94 0.36 -3.19
CA SER A 112 6.64 -0.87 -2.79
C SER A 112 6.87 -0.85 -1.28
N PHE A 113 6.75 -2.01 -0.62
CA PHE A 113 7.00 -2.14 0.81
C PHE A 113 8.38 -1.60 1.21
N SER A 114 9.39 -1.73 0.35
CA SER A 114 10.75 -1.18 0.57
C SER A 114 10.81 0.36 0.71
N SER A 115 9.81 1.08 0.21
CA SER A 115 9.72 2.55 0.27
C SER A 115 8.83 3.04 1.41
N ILE A 116 8.27 2.12 2.20
CA ILE A 116 7.57 2.43 3.45
C ILE A 116 8.62 2.54 4.55
N LEU A 117 8.67 3.70 5.21
CA LEU A 117 9.64 4.01 6.26
C LEU A 117 9.12 3.59 7.64
N LEU A 118 7.82 3.75 7.88
CA LEU A 118 7.20 3.48 9.17
C LEU A 118 5.74 3.07 8.99
N LEU A 119 5.28 2.16 9.85
CA LEU A 119 3.89 1.78 10.00
C LEU A 119 3.47 2.06 11.45
N PHE A 120 2.36 2.75 11.63
CA PHE A 120 1.75 3.00 12.92
C PHE A 120 0.42 2.27 12.99
N ARG A 121 0.32 1.34 13.94
CA ARG A 121 -0.86 0.54 14.24
C ARG A 121 -1.37 0.95 15.61
N ASP A 122 -2.53 1.60 15.63
CA ASP A 122 -3.19 1.93 16.89
C ASP A 122 -4.14 0.78 17.23
N GLU A 123 -3.68 -0.13 18.09
CA GLU A 123 -4.49 -1.25 18.58
C GLU A 123 -5.58 -0.78 19.57
N GLY A 124 -5.48 0.45 20.09
CA GLY A 124 -6.37 0.99 21.12
C GLY A 124 -7.65 1.68 20.61
N LEU A 125 -7.87 1.77 19.30
CA LEU A 125 -9.11 2.28 18.70
C LEU A 125 -10.14 1.18 18.36
N LEU A 126 -9.81 -0.07 18.67
CA LEU A 126 -10.65 -1.26 18.45
C LEU A 126 -11.18 -1.90 19.75
N GLU A 127 -10.96 -1.27 20.92
CA GLU A 127 -11.63 -1.59 22.19
C GLU A 127 -12.80 -0.65 22.49
#